data_AF-A0A3P7LD83-F1
#
_entry.id   AF-A0A3P7LD83-F1
#
_cell.length_a   1.000
_cell.length_b   1.000
_cell.length_c   1.000
_cell.angle_alpha   90.00
_cell.angle_beta   90.00
_cell.angle_gamma   90.00
#
_symmetry.space_group_name_H-M   'P 1'
#
loop_
_entity.id
_entity.type
_entity.pdbx_description
1 polymer ?
#
loop_
_entity_poly.entity_id
_entity_poly.type
_entity_poly.pdbx_seq_one_letter_code
_entity_poly.pdbx_strand_id
1 'polypeptide(L)'
;MERTRTSSAVSSGIPPAASVATDATHFANKPRTLTTVLAGGTAGLCVDLAVYPLDTIKTRLQNFSHSIRHSGQLRLFAGLPVVLCGSAPSAALFFYTYETVKAKSKEHGHPVWLTLGLCAGISEMVACIIRVPYETIKQRAQSQPHVGVRTVLSETIRVDGWAVLYRGYLSTILRGLPFSLIQYPVWEMLKRSLREYNCRVSPSSESSGELSKKQFALCGALAGATAGACTTPFDVAKTRIMLAQVCLCL
;
A
#
# COMPACT_ATOMS: atom_id res chain seq x y z
N MET A 1 45.22 -13.80 -37.71
CA MET A 1 44.71 -14.27 -36.40
C MET A 1 44.34 -13.05 -35.58
N GLU A 2 43.29 -12.29 -35.90
CA GLU A 2 41.85 -12.59 -35.99
C GLU A 2 41.19 -13.02 -34.66
N ARG A 3 40.42 -12.05 -34.13
CA ARG A 3 39.28 -12.06 -33.17
C ARG A 3 38.80 -13.40 -32.60
N THR A 4 38.41 -13.39 -31.30
CA THR A 4 36.98 -13.25 -30.89
C THR A 4 36.77 -13.04 -29.38
N ARG A 5 35.81 -12.16 -29.04
CA ARG A 5 35.14 -11.98 -27.74
C ARG A 5 34.23 -13.18 -27.42
N THR A 6 34.23 -13.62 -26.17
CA THR A 6 33.08 -14.25 -25.45
C THR A 6 33.32 -13.99 -23.95
N SER A 7 32.66 -13.04 -23.26
CA SER A 7 31.25 -12.99 -22.83
C SER A 7 30.79 -14.27 -22.12
N SER A 8 30.95 -14.33 -20.79
CA SER A 8 30.36 -15.36 -19.93
C SER A 8 29.79 -14.73 -18.65
N ALA A 9 28.52 -14.36 -18.78
CA ALA A 9 27.45 -14.29 -17.78
C ALA A 9 27.82 -14.12 -16.30
N VAL A 10 27.63 -12.89 -15.81
CA VAL A 10 27.24 -12.60 -14.43
C VAL A 10 25.97 -13.38 -14.14
N SER A 11 26.11 -14.49 -13.41
CA SER A 11 25.00 -15.29 -12.93
C SER A 11 24.13 -14.40 -12.03
N SER A 12 23.00 -13.98 -12.58
CA SER A 12 21.91 -13.29 -11.92
C SER A 12 21.34 -14.20 -10.83
N GLY A 13 22.02 -14.26 -9.68
CA GLY A 13 21.58 -14.92 -8.46
C GLY A 13 20.48 -14.11 -7.77
N ILE A 14 19.40 -13.80 -8.51
CA ILE A 14 18.14 -13.39 -7.92
C ILE A 14 17.62 -14.64 -7.21
N PRO A 15 17.55 -14.70 -5.87
CA PRO A 15 16.84 -15.79 -5.23
C PRO A 15 15.40 -15.77 -5.78
N PRO A 16 14.86 -16.92 -6.18
CA PRO A 16 13.57 -16.97 -6.84
C PRO A 16 12.53 -16.24 -6.00
N ALA A 17 11.56 -15.62 -6.69
CA ALA A 17 10.35 -15.04 -6.12
C ALA A 17 9.62 -15.98 -5.13
N ALA A 18 10.03 -17.25 -5.07
CA ALA A 18 9.86 -18.21 -4.00
C ALA A 18 10.06 -17.62 -2.60
N SER A 19 11.12 -16.89 -2.25
CA SER A 19 11.38 -16.57 -0.82
C SER A 19 10.46 -15.53 -0.16
N VAL A 20 9.57 -14.91 -0.93
CA VAL A 20 8.44 -14.07 -0.47
C VAL A 20 7.13 -14.80 -0.75
N ALA A 21 7.10 -15.56 -1.85
CA ALA A 21 6.09 -16.55 -2.07
C ALA A 21 6.13 -17.69 -1.05
N THR A 22 7.15 -17.93 -0.22
CA THR A 22 7.12 -19.00 0.79
C THR A 22 6.23 -18.58 1.95
N ASP A 23 6.24 -17.29 2.29
CA ASP A 23 5.33 -16.74 3.30
C ASP A 23 3.89 -16.68 2.77
N ALA A 24 3.70 -16.42 1.46
CA ALA A 24 2.37 -16.34 0.84
C ALA A 24 1.81 -17.70 0.31
N THR A 25 2.65 -18.63 -0.14
CA THR A 25 2.24 -19.99 -0.60
C THR A 25 1.82 -20.87 0.57
N HIS A 26 2.23 -20.53 1.79
CA HIS A 26 1.70 -21.11 3.01
C HIS A 26 0.21 -20.76 3.25
N PHE A 27 -0.33 -19.75 2.57
CA PHE A 27 -1.76 -19.41 2.64
C PHE A 27 -2.64 -20.16 1.64
N ALA A 28 -2.09 -20.87 0.66
CA ALA A 28 -2.93 -21.47 -0.40
C ALA A 28 -3.25 -22.96 -0.17
N ASN A 29 -2.60 -23.64 0.78
CA ASN A 29 -2.68 -25.11 0.82
C ASN A 29 -2.61 -25.76 2.22
N LYS A 30 -3.43 -25.31 3.20
CA LYS A 30 -3.84 -26.03 4.45
C LYS A 30 -4.72 -25.13 5.35
N PRO A 31 -5.32 -25.60 6.48
CA PRO A 31 -6.18 -24.80 7.40
C PRO A 31 -5.46 -23.66 8.15
N ARG A 32 -4.30 -23.22 7.64
CA ARG A 32 -3.48 -22.08 8.09
C ARG A 32 -3.92 -20.74 7.47
N THR A 33 -4.87 -20.77 6.53
CA THR A 33 -5.41 -19.58 5.86
C THR A 33 -6.11 -18.63 6.83
N LEU A 34 -6.98 -19.17 7.71
CA LEU A 34 -7.73 -18.38 8.67
C LEU A 34 -6.81 -17.71 9.69
N THR A 35 -5.85 -18.45 10.27
CA THR A 35 -4.88 -17.89 11.23
C THR A 35 -4.11 -16.72 10.62
N THR A 36 -3.77 -16.82 9.34
CA THR A 36 -2.92 -15.83 8.71
C THR A 36 -3.72 -14.64 8.17
N VAL A 37 -4.98 -14.85 7.75
CA VAL A 37 -5.96 -13.77 7.52
C VAL A 37 -6.27 -13.03 8.83
N LEU A 38 -6.46 -13.74 9.95
CA LEU A 38 -6.68 -13.14 11.26
C LEU A 38 -5.44 -12.40 11.76
N ALA A 39 -4.23 -12.93 11.54
CA ALA A 39 -2.98 -12.26 11.91
C ALA A 39 -2.77 -10.99 11.06
N GLY A 40 -3.01 -11.06 9.74
CA GLY A 40 -2.95 -9.90 8.85
C GLY A 40 -4.03 -8.87 9.17
N GLY A 41 -5.24 -9.33 9.46
CA GLY A 41 -6.35 -8.50 9.90
C GLY A 41 -6.05 -7.77 11.20
N THR A 42 -5.65 -8.49 12.26
CA THR A 42 -5.31 -7.87 13.56
C THR A 42 -4.10 -6.94 13.47
N ALA A 43 -3.08 -7.27 12.68
CA ALA A 43 -1.96 -6.38 12.40
C ALA A 43 -2.42 -5.10 11.68
N GLY A 44 -3.25 -5.22 10.64
CA GLY A 44 -3.83 -4.09 9.92
C GLY A 44 -4.68 -3.20 10.83
N LEU A 45 -5.57 -3.79 11.64
CA LEU A 45 -6.38 -3.05 12.61
C LEU A 45 -5.51 -2.32 13.64
N CYS A 46 -4.42 -2.94 14.09
CA CYS A 46 -3.47 -2.31 15.03
C CYS A 46 -2.77 -1.10 14.40
N VAL A 47 -2.32 -1.22 13.15
CA VAL A 47 -1.74 -0.10 12.39
C VAL A 47 -2.78 1.00 12.20
N ASP A 48 -3.99 0.65 11.77
CA ASP A 48 -5.09 1.59 11.56
C ASP A 48 -5.39 2.34 12.85
N LEU A 49 -5.49 1.66 14.00
CA LEU A 49 -5.71 2.28 15.32
C LEU A 49 -4.58 3.23 15.74
N ALA A 50 -3.32 2.84 15.50
CA ALA A 50 -2.16 3.65 15.86
C ALA A 50 -2.04 4.91 15.00
N VAL A 51 -2.38 4.81 13.71
CA VAL A 51 -2.24 5.90 12.73
C VAL A 51 -3.50 6.78 12.65
N TYR A 52 -4.66 6.28 13.06
CA TYR A 52 -5.95 6.98 12.95
C TYR A 52 -5.95 8.43 13.50
N PRO A 53 -5.36 8.72 14.68
CA PRO A 53 -5.33 10.08 15.21
C PRO A 53 -4.55 11.03 14.29
N LEU A 54 -3.43 10.56 13.71
CA LEU A 54 -2.60 11.34 12.80
C LEU A 54 -3.34 11.62 11.48
N ASP A 55 -4.01 10.62 10.93
CA ASP A 55 -4.87 10.77 9.74
C ASP A 55 -5.98 11.81 9.97
N THR A 56 -6.60 11.78 11.15
CA THR A 56 -7.68 12.72 11.51
C THR A 56 -7.16 14.15 11.64
N ILE A 57 -5.98 14.35 12.22
CA ILE A 57 -5.34 15.67 12.30
C ILE A 57 -4.99 16.16 10.90
N LYS A 58 -4.35 15.32 10.08
CA LYS A 58 -3.97 15.66 8.70
C LYS A 58 -5.16 16.07 7.85
N THR A 59 -6.26 15.32 7.89
CA THR A 59 -7.47 15.61 7.10
C THR A 59 -8.15 16.90 7.54
N ARG A 60 -8.20 17.18 8.85
CA ARG A 60 -8.72 18.46 9.37
C ARG A 60 -7.86 19.65 8.96
N LEU A 61 -6.54 19.50 9.01
CA LEU A 61 -5.62 20.53 8.53
C LEU A 61 -5.78 20.76 7.02
N GLN A 62 -6.02 19.72 6.22
CA GLN A 62 -6.18 19.87 4.77
C GLN A 62 -7.56 20.46 4.37
N ASN A 63 -8.58 20.33 5.22
CA ASN A 63 -9.90 20.92 5.02
C ASN A 63 -10.01 22.34 5.62
N PHE A 64 -9.19 23.28 5.13
CA PHE A 64 -9.13 24.68 5.61
C PHE A 64 -10.43 25.50 5.46
N SER A 65 -11.46 24.99 4.78
CA SER A 65 -12.71 25.72 4.56
C SER A 65 -13.68 25.68 5.74
N HIS A 66 -13.49 24.80 6.72
CA HIS A 66 -14.26 24.81 7.97
C HIS A 66 -13.31 25.10 9.12
N SER A 67 -13.30 26.36 9.55
CA SER A 67 -12.58 26.87 10.72
C SER A 67 -12.48 25.80 11.80
N ILE A 68 -11.26 25.55 12.29
CA ILE A 68 -11.01 24.90 13.57
C ILE A 68 -11.60 25.82 14.64
N ARG A 69 -12.93 25.90 14.72
CA ARG A 69 -13.62 26.38 15.90
C ARG A 69 -13.23 25.38 16.98
N HIS A 70 -12.76 25.93 18.09
CA HIS A 70 -12.46 25.32 19.39
C HIS A 70 -13.58 24.41 19.91
N SER A 71 -13.96 23.37 19.19
CA SER A 71 -14.81 22.30 19.71
C SER A 71 -13.88 21.43 20.54
N GLY A 72 -13.85 21.71 21.86
CA GLY A 72 -13.06 21.02 22.88
C GLY A 72 -13.37 19.53 23.04
N GLN A 73 -14.02 18.90 22.07
CA GLN A 73 -14.29 17.48 21.99
C GLN A 73 -13.57 16.91 20.76
N LEU A 74 -12.30 16.59 20.92
CA LEU A 74 -11.50 15.88 19.92
C LEU A 74 -12.03 14.45 19.76
N ARG A 75 -13.14 14.27 19.02
CA ARG A 75 -13.60 12.95 18.55
C ARG A 75 -12.67 12.48 17.43
N LEU A 76 -11.49 12.01 17.83
CA LEU A 76 -10.41 11.57 16.93
C LEU A 76 -10.71 10.24 16.23
N PHE A 77 -11.71 9.48 16.69
CA PHE A 77 -12.08 8.17 16.13
C PHE A 77 -13.33 8.21 15.22
N ALA A 78 -13.78 9.39 14.81
CA ALA A 78 -14.90 9.53 13.89
C ALA A 78 -14.54 8.91 12.53
N GLY A 79 -15.24 7.84 12.13
CA GLY A 79 -14.98 7.08 10.89
C GLY A 79 -14.19 5.78 11.08
N LEU A 80 -13.65 5.50 12.29
CA LEU A 80 -12.85 4.28 12.52
C LEU A 80 -13.59 2.99 12.11
N PRO A 81 -14.89 2.79 12.43
CA PRO A 81 -15.59 1.55 12.08
C PRO A 81 -15.62 1.24 10.57
N VAL A 82 -15.68 2.27 9.70
CA VAL A 82 -15.73 2.02 8.25
C VAL A 82 -14.37 1.57 7.71
N VAL A 83 -13.28 2.06 8.31
CA VAL A 83 -11.92 1.65 7.96
C VAL A 83 -11.66 0.21 8.38
N LEU A 84 -12.03 -0.15 9.61
CA LEU A 84 -11.84 -1.51 10.12
C LEU A 84 -12.59 -2.54 9.26
N CYS A 85 -13.81 -2.22 8.81
CA CYS A 85 -14.58 -3.09 7.92
C CYS A 85 -14.02 -3.16 6.49
N GLY A 86 -13.44 -2.05 5.99
CA GLY A 86 -12.99 -1.94 4.59
C GLY A 86 -11.55 -2.39 4.33
N SER A 87 -10.68 -2.31 5.35
CA SER A 87 -9.24 -2.56 5.23
C SER A 87 -8.91 -4.01 4.87
N ALA A 88 -9.53 -4.98 5.55
CA ALA A 88 -9.27 -6.40 5.30
C ALA A 88 -9.72 -6.88 3.90
N PRO A 89 -10.93 -6.56 3.40
CA PRO A 89 -11.33 -6.91 2.03
C PRO A 89 -10.45 -6.25 0.96
N SER A 90 -10.04 -4.99 1.17
CA SER A 90 -9.15 -4.30 0.24
C SER A 90 -7.78 -4.97 0.14
N ALA A 91 -7.19 -5.35 1.28
CA ALA A 91 -5.89 -6.02 1.31
C ALA A 91 -5.97 -7.43 0.70
N ALA A 92 -7.02 -8.19 1.00
CA ALA A 92 -7.23 -9.52 0.43
C ALA A 92 -7.31 -9.46 -1.11
N LEU A 93 -8.06 -8.50 -1.65
CA LEU A 93 -8.22 -8.31 -3.08
C LEU A 93 -6.92 -7.89 -3.77
N PHE A 94 -6.13 -7.03 -3.11
CA PHE A 94 -4.79 -6.65 -3.58
C PHE A 94 -3.88 -7.88 -3.75
N PHE A 95 -3.70 -8.68 -2.69
CA PHE A 95 -2.79 -9.83 -2.73
C PHE A 95 -3.26 -10.94 -3.67
N TYR A 96 -4.57 -11.20 -3.72
CA TYR A 96 -5.14 -12.15 -4.67
C TYR A 96 -4.86 -11.75 -6.12
N THR A 97 -5.10 -10.48 -6.45
CA THR A 97 -4.82 -9.96 -7.80
C THR A 97 -3.31 -9.98 -8.09
N TYR A 98 -2.49 -9.67 -7.09
CA TYR A 98 -1.04 -9.63 -7.25
C TYR A 98 -0.46 -10.99 -7.64
N GLU A 99 -0.87 -12.06 -6.95
CA GLU A 99 -0.39 -13.41 -7.24
C GLU A 99 -0.92 -13.95 -8.57
N THR A 100 -2.17 -13.67 -8.92
CA THR A 100 -2.75 -14.10 -10.21
C THR A 100 -2.07 -13.43 -11.41
N VAL A 101 -1.79 -12.12 -11.32
CA VAL A 101 -1.07 -11.39 -12.38
C VAL A 101 0.39 -11.84 -12.44
N LYS A 102 1.03 -12.09 -11.30
CA LYS A 102 2.41 -12.57 -11.22
C LYS A 102 2.58 -13.95 -11.83
N ALA A 103 1.65 -14.87 -11.56
CA ALA A 103 1.65 -16.20 -12.13
C ALA A 103 1.58 -16.15 -13.68
N LYS A 104 0.64 -15.36 -14.22
CA LYS A 104 0.48 -15.18 -15.68
C LYS A 104 1.66 -14.47 -16.33
N SER A 105 2.26 -13.48 -15.67
CA SER A 105 3.40 -12.73 -16.21
C SER A 105 4.69 -13.57 -16.25
N LYS A 106 4.86 -14.50 -15.30
CA LYS A 106 6.00 -15.42 -15.26
C LYS A 106 5.95 -16.44 -16.41
N GLU A 107 4.74 -16.86 -16.81
CA GLU A 107 4.51 -17.75 -17.95
C GLU A 107 4.96 -17.12 -19.29
N HIS A 108 4.83 -15.80 -19.42
CA HIS A 108 5.20 -15.06 -20.63
C HIS A 108 6.68 -14.63 -20.68
N GLY A 109 7.49 -14.95 -19.66
CA GLY A 109 8.92 -14.67 -19.65
C GLY A 109 9.30 -13.17 -19.61
N HIS A 110 8.40 -12.29 -19.16
CA HIS A 110 8.67 -10.86 -19.08
C HIS A 110 9.82 -10.53 -18.12
N PRO A 111 10.56 -9.42 -18.35
CA PRO A 111 11.59 -8.98 -17.42
C PRO A 111 10.99 -8.68 -16.04
N VAL A 112 11.77 -8.95 -14.99
CA VAL A 112 11.31 -8.88 -13.59
C VAL A 112 10.72 -7.52 -13.25
N TRP A 113 11.32 -6.42 -13.73
CA TRP A 113 10.84 -5.06 -13.48
C TRP A 113 9.45 -4.80 -14.06
N LEU A 114 9.21 -5.29 -15.29
CA LEU A 114 7.92 -5.14 -15.95
C LEU A 114 6.85 -5.98 -15.26
N THR A 115 7.19 -7.23 -14.92
CA THR A 115 6.30 -8.12 -14.17
C THR A 115 5.88 -7.48 -12.84
N LEU A 116 6.85 -6.98 -12.06
CA LEU A 116 6.56 -6.35 -10.77
C LEU A 116 5.70 -5.08 -10.91
N GLY A 117 5.97 -4.26 -11.93
CA GLY A 117 5.19 -3.05 -12.18
C GLY A 117 3.76 -3.32 -12.62
N LEU A 118 3.55 -4.28 -13.52
CA LEU A 118 2.22 -4.70 -13.97
C LEU A 118 1.42 -5.35 -12.83
N CYS A 119 2.04 -6.23 -12.04
CA CYS A 119 1.40 -6.84 -10.87
C CYS A 119 0.98 -5.79 -9.86
N ALA A 120 1.89 -4.89 -9.47
CA ALA A 120 1.59 -3.84 -8.51
C ALA A 120 0.49 -2.92 -9.04
N GLY A 121 0.54 -2.55 -10.32
CA GLY A 121 -0.42 -1.62 -10.89
C GLY A 121 -1.82 -2.18 -11.03
N ILE A 122 -1.97 -3.37 -11.59
CA ILE A 122 -3.28 -4.02 -11.75
C ILE A 122 -3.89 -4.32 -10.37
N SER A 123 -3.08 -4.79 -9.42
CA SER A 123 -3.55 -5.08 -8.07
C SER A 123 -4.01 -3.84 -7.33
N GLU A 124 -3.29 -2.73 -7.49
CA GLU A 124 -3.68 -1.44 -6.91
C GLU A 124 -5.01 -0.97 -7.49
N MET A 125 -5.20 -1.05 -8.81
CA MET A 125 -6.45 -0.65 -9.47
C MET A 125 -7.65 -1.47 -8.97
N VAL A 126 -7.49 -2.78 -8.82
CA VAL A 126 -8.56 -3.67 -8.35
C VAL A 126 -8.84 -3.42 -6.86
N ALA A 127 -7.80 -3.27 -6.03
CA ALA A 127 -7.96 -2.93 -4.62
C ALA A 127 -8.66 -1.56 -4.42
N CYS A 128 -8.38 -0.59 -5.29
CA CYS A 128 -9.00 0.74 -5.27
C CYS A 128 -10.53 0.69 -5.38
N ILE A 129 -11.13 -0.36 -5.96
CA ILE A 129 -12.58 -0.48 -6.12
C ILE A 129 -13.27 -0.54 -4.76
N ILE A 130 -12.71 -1.31 -3.83
CA ILE A 130 -13.23 -1.41 -2.45
C ILE A 130 -12.67 -0.27 -1.60
N ARG A 131 -11.43 0.13 -1.84
CA ARG A 131 -10.73 1.11 -1.00
C ARG A 131 -11.33 2.51 -1.05
N VAL A 132 -11.61 2.98 -2.25
CA VAL A 132 -12.03 4.36 -2.50
C VAL A 132 -13.38 4.72 -1.85
N PRO A 133 -14.44 3.87 -1.86
CA PRO A 133 -15.70 4.22 -1.20
C PRO A 133 -15.58 4.33 0.32
N TYR A 134 -14.89 3.40 1.01
CA TYR A 134 -14.77 3.50 2.47
C TYR A 134 -13.85 4.65 2.90
N GLU A 135 -12.79 4.95 2.14
CA GLU A 135 -11.91 6.11 2.41
C GLU A 135 -12.68 7.42 2.23
N THR A 136 -13.57 7.51 1.22
CA THR A 136 -14.42 8.70 1.03
C THR A 136 -15.37 8.90 2.22
N ILE A 137 -15.95 7.82 2.75
CA ILE A 137 -16.82 7.86 3.93
C ILE A 137 -16.03 8.23 5.18
N LYS A 138 -14.82 7.66 5.36
CA LYS A 138 -13.89 8.00 6.45
C LYS A 138 -13.58 9.50 6.45
N GLN A 139 -13.17 10.05 5.30
CA GLN A 139 -12.82 11.46 5.17
C GLN A 139 -14.00 12.38 5.47
N ARG A 140 -15.21 12.05 5.00
CA ARG A 140 -16.42 12.81 5.33
C ARG A 140 -16.76 12.73 6.82
N ALA A 141 -16.68 11.55 7.42
CA ALA A 141 -16.89 11.36 8.87
C ALA A 141 -15.85 12.13 9.72
N GLN A 142 -14.60 12.23 9.25
CA GLN A 142 -13.56 13.03 9.91
C GLN A 142 -13.81 14.55 9.79
N SER A 143 -14.45 15.00 8.70
CA SER A 143 -14.85 16.40 8.50
C SER A 143 -16.10 16.80 9.31
N GLN A 144 -17.00 15.84 9.59
CA GLN A 144 -18.25 16.03 10.33
C GLN A 144 -18.29 15.16 11.60
N PRO A 145 -17.47 15.45 12.64
CA PRO A 145 -17.30 14.59 13.81
C PRO A 145 -18.56 14.44 14.69
N HIS A 146 -19.57 15.28 14.49
CA HIS A 146 -20.83 15.25 15.24
C HIS A 146 -21.84 14.25 14.67
N VAL A 147 -21.65 13.76 13.44
CA VAL A 147 -22.59 12.90 12.73
C VAL A 147 -22.11 11.45 12.74
N GLY A 148 -23.02 10.49 12.95
CA GLY A 148 -22.69 9.07 12.90
C GLY A 148 -22.35 8.61 11.47
N VAL A 149 -21.44 7.65 11.33
CA VAL A 149 -20.97 7.14 10.02
C VAL A 149 -22.12 6.69 9.10
N ARG A 150 -23.16 6.05 9.66
CA ARG A 150 -24.34 5.60 8.89
C ARG A 150 -25.14 6.79 8.33
N THR A 151 -25.25 7.86 9.10
CA THR A 151 -25.91 9.09 8.67
C THR A 151 -25.09 9.80 7.60
N VAL A 152 -23.77 9.92 7.79
CA VAL A 152 -22.85 10.47 6.78
C VAL A 152 -22.96 9.71 5.46
N LEU A 153 -23.00 8.38 5.51
CA LEU A 153 -23.16 7.54 4.31
C LEU A 153 -24.52 7.76 3.63
N SER A 154 -25.61 7.72 4.40
CA SER A 154 -26.96 7.92 3.87
C SER A 154 -27.13 9.31 3.25
N GLU A 155 -26.66 10.35 3.93
CA GLU A 155 -26.70 11.73 3.45
C GLU A 155 -25.85 11.91 2.19
N THR A 156 -24.64 11.33 2.17
CA THR A 156 -23.76 11.35 1.00
C THR A 156 -24.43 10.73 -0.23
N ILE A 157 -25.03 9.54 -0.07
CA ILE A 157 -25.71 8.86 -1.19
C ILE A 157 -26.97 9.62 -1.61
N ARG A 158 -27.71 10.20 -0.66
CA ARG A 158 -28.97 10.91 -0.93
C ARG A 158 -28.75 12.26 -1.63
N VAL A 159 -27.70 13.00 -1.26
CA VAL A 159 -27.43 14.34 -1.77
C VAL A 159 -26.57 14.29 -3.03
N ASP A 160 -25.45 13.56 -3.00
CA ASP A 160 -24.44 13.57 -4.07
C ASP A 160 -24.52 12.34 -4.98
N GLY A 161 -25.29 11.31 -4.62
CA GLY A 161 -25.41 10.06 -5.36
C GLY A 161 -24.24 9.09 -5.14
N TRP A 162 -24.32 7.92 -5.77
CA TRP A 162 -23.31 6.86 -5.64
C TRP A 162 -21.98 7.18 -6.34
N ALA A 163 -22.00 8.01 -7.39
CA ALA A 163 -20.81 8.37 -8.15
C ALA A 163 -19.78 9.15 -7.32
N VAL A 164 -20.24 9.89 -6.30
CA VAL A 164 -19.35 10.68 -5.44
C VAL A 164 -18.36 9.82 -4.66
N LEU A 165 -18.74 8.57 -4.35
CA LEU A 165 -17.89 7.63 -3.63
C LEU A 165 -16.64 7.26 -4.44
N TYR A 166 -16.67 7.42 -5.76
CA TYR A 166 -15.56 7.11 -6.67
C TYR A 166 -14.85 8.36 -7.21
N ARG A 167 -15.24 9.57 -6.80
CA ARG A 167 -14.66 10.84 -7.29
C ARG A 167 -13.14 10.95 -7.02
N GLY A 168 -12.61 10.15 -6.09
CA GLY A 168 -11.19 10.07 -5.76
C GLY A 168 -10.42 8.89 -6.39
N TYR A 169 -11.05 8.05 -7.22
CA TYR A 169 -10.47 6.79 -7.71
C TYR A 169 -9.19 7.00 -8.52
N LEU A 170 -9.22 7.89 -9.51
CA LEU A 170 -8.06 8.20 -10.35
C LEU A 170 -6.93 8.86 -9.55
N SER A 171 -7.27 9.78 -8.64
CA SER A 171 -6.27 10.44 -7.78
C SER A 171 -5.54 9.43 -6.91
N THR A 172 -6.30 8.46 -6.39
CA THR A 172 -5.82 7.38 -5.55
C THR A 172 -4.86 6.44 -6.29
N ILE A 173 -5.20 6.01 -7.51
CA ILE A 173 -4.34 5.18 -8.34
C ILE A 173 -3.05 5.92 -8.70
N LEU A 174 -3.17 7.17 -9.15
CA LEU A 174 -2.02 7.94 -9.62
C LEU A 174 -1.04 8.27 -8.49
N ARG A 175 -1.47 8.25 -7.22
CA ARG A 175 -0.57 8.28 -6.04
C ARG A 175 -0.03 6.89 -5.69
N GLY A 176 -0.86 5.85 -5.76
CA GLY A 176 -0.50 4.49 -5.41
C GLY A 176 0.55 3.87 -6.35
N LEU A 177 0.42 4.09 -7.66
CA LEU A 177 1.30 3.49 -8.67
C LEU A 177 2.78 3.87 -8.49
N PRO A 178 3.16 5.17 -8.43
CA PRO A 178 4.57 5.54 -8.26
C PRO A 178 5.14 5.04 -6.92
N PHE A 179 4.32 5.08 -5.86
CA PHE A 179 4.73 4.62 -4.54
C PHE A 179 5.04 3.12 -4.53
N SER A 180 4.13 2.29 -5.04
CA SER A 180 4.31 0.84 -5.12
C SER A 180 5.47 0.45 -6.03
N LEU A 181 5.66 1.15 -7.16
CA LEU A 181 6.77 0.91 -8.08
C LEU A 181 8.15 1.14 -7.46
N ILE A 182 8.28 2.05 -6.50
CA ILE A 182 9.53 2.33 -5.80
C ILE A 182 9.66 1.46 -4.55
N GLN A 183 8.58 1.31 -3.77
CA GLN A 183 8.58 0.61 -2.50
C GLN A 183 8.96 -0.87 -2.64
N TYR A 184 8.36 -1.60 -3.58
CA TYR A 184 8.61 -3.04 -3.70
C TYR A 184 10.06 -3.37 -4.09
N PRO A 185 10.68 -2.74 -5.11
CA PRO A 185 12.10 -2.91 -5.39
C PRO A 185 13.01 -2.60 -4.21
N VAL A 186 12.81 -1.46 -3.54
CA VAL A 186 13.62 -1.07 -2.39
C VAL A 186 13.48 -2.08 -1.26
N TRP A 187 12.26 -2.56 -0.99
CA TRP A 187 12.01 -3.59 0.00
C TRP A 187 12.70 -4.93 -0.34
N GLU A 188 12.67 -5.35 -1.60
CA GLU A 188 13.38 -6.55 -2.06
C GLU A 188 14.90 -6.42 -1.92
N MET A 189 15.47 -5.27 -2.29
CA MET A 189 16.90 -5.01 -2.13
C MET A 189 17.31 -5.05 -0.66
N LEU A 190 16.56 -4.39 0.23
CA LEU A 190 16.84 -4.37 1.67
C LEU A 190 16.80 -5.78 2.28
N LYS A 191 15.81 -6.59 1.93
CA LYS A 191 15.72 -7.97 2.41
C LYS A 191 16.91 -8.82 1.96
N ARG A 192 17.36 -8.67 0.71
CA ARG A 192 18.52 -9.41 0.18
C ARG A 192 19.79 -9.05 0.93
N SER A 193 20.07 -7.76 1.07
CA SER A 193 21.25 -7.28 1.81
C SER A 193 21.27 -7.80 3.25
N LEU A 194 20.12 -7.85 3.92
CA LEU A 194 20.04 -8.36 5.29
C LEU A 194 20.19 -9.87 5.40
N ARG A 195 19.66 -10.62 4.43
CA ARG A 195 19.86 -12.09 4.36
C ARG A 195 21.33 -12.42 4.14
N GLU A 196 21.99 -11.72 3.22
CA GLU A 196 23.43 -11.88 2.99
C GLU A 196 24.26 -11.52 4.22
N TYR A 197 23.87 -10.47 4.95
CA TYR A 197 24.50 -10.11 6.22
C TYR A 197 24.32 -11.21 7.29
N ASN A 198 23.10 -11.70 7.50
CA ASN A 198 22.82 -12.77 8.47
C ASN A 198 23.60 -14.05 8.14
N CYS A 199 23.70 -14.43 6.86
CA CYS A 199 24.50 -15.58 6.42
C CYS A 199 26.01 -15.42 6.70
N ARG A 200 26.54 -14.18 6.65
CA ARG A 200 27.96 -13.90 6.96
C ARG A 200 28.26 -13.94 8.46
N VAL A 201 27.30 -13.52 9.29
CA VAL A 201 27.47 -13.43 10.75
C VAL A 201 27.21 -14.77 11.45
N SER A 202 26.34 -15.62 10.90
CA SER A 202 26.00 -16.92 11.51
C SER A 202 25.86 -18.01 10.44
N PRO A 203 26.98 -18.61 9.97
CA PRO A 203 26.98 -19.62 8.93
C PRO A 203 26.54 -21.03 9.37
N SER A 204 26.39 -21.30 10.68
CA SER A 204 26.15 -22.64 11.25
C SER A 204 24.81 -22.83 11.97
N SER A 205 23.88 -21.88 11.90
CA SER A 205 22.53 -22.03 12.48
C SER A 205 21.56 -22.57 11.43
N GLU A 206 20.67 -23.50 11.78
CA GLU A 206 19.58 -23.95 10.86
C GLU A 206 18.69 -22.80 10.35
N SER A 207 18.76 -21.63 10.98
CA SER A 207 18.09 -20.38 10.61
C SER A 207 18.94 -19.41 9.77
N SER A 208 20.07 -19.85 9.21
CA SER A 208 20.92 -19.07 8.30
C SER A 208 20.15 -18.65 7.04
N GLY A 209 19.60 -17.44 7.06
CA GLY A 209 18.86 -16.83 5.93
C GLY A 209 17.43 -16.40 6.26
N GLU A 210 16.89 -16.78 7.42
CA GLU A 210 15.59 -16.26 7.88
C GLU A 210 15.74 -14.84 8.43
N LEU A 211 14.85 -13.94 8.00
CA LEU A 211 14.78 -12.57 8.51
C LEU A 211 14.07 -12.59 9.85
N SER A 212 14.69 -12.01 10.88
CA SER A 212 13.99 -11.79 12.15
C SER A 212 12.77 -10.88 11.94
N LYS A 213 11.69 -11.08 12.70
CA LYS A 213 10.46 -10.26 12.60
C LYS A 213 10.75 -8.76 12.71
N LYS A 214 11.70 -8.37 13.57
CA LYS A 214 12.15 -6.98 13.74
C LYS A 214 12.89 -6.45 12.51
N GLN A 215 13.74 -7.28 11.92
CA GLN A 215 14.49 -6.96 10.70
C GLN A 215 13.55 -6.77 9.51
N PHE A 216 12.57 -7.66 9.36
CA PHE A 216 11.54 -7.54 8.33
C PHE A 216 10.72 -6.26 8.46
N ALA A 217 10.30 -5.92 9.69
CA ALA A 217 9.59 -4.68 9.98
C ALA A 217 10.45 -3.43 9.64
N LEU A 218 11.75 -3.46 9.99
CA LEU A 218 12.68 -2.37 9.66
C LEU A 218 12.87 -2.20 8.15
N CYS A 219 13.00 -3.30 7.40
CA CYS A 219 13.06 -3.25 5.94
C CYS A 219 11.79 -2.64 5.33
N GLY A 220 10.61 -3.00 5.85
CA GLY A 220 9.34 -2.41 5.43
C GLY A 220 9.26 -0.91 5.71
N ALA A 221 9.68 -0.49 6.91
CA ALA A 221 9.69 0.91 7.31
C ALA A 221 10.66 1.75 6.46
N LEU A 222 11.89 1.26 6.24
CA LEU A 222 12.89 1.94 5.40
C LEU A 222 12.43 2.03 3.94
N ALA A 223 11.91 0.93 3.38
CA ALA A 223 11.39 0.94 2.02
C ALA A 223 10.22 1.93 1.85
N GLY A 224 9.29 1.95 2.79
CA GLY A 224 8.18 2.91 2.80
C GLY A 224 8.65 4.36 2.95
N ALA A 225 9.64 4.61 3.80
CA ALA A 225 10.22 5.94 3.99
C ALA A 225 10.94 6.44 2.74
N THR A 226 11.77 5.60 2.10
CA THR A 226 12.46 5.95 0.86
C THR A 226 11.48 6.17 -0.28
N ALA A 227 10.50 5.27 -0.45
CA ALA A 227 9.45 5.45 -1.46
C ALA A 227 8.67 6.74 -1.22
N GLY A 228 8.25 7.00 0.01
CA GLY A 228 7.56 8.23 0.40
C GLY A 228 8.39 9.48 0.12
N ALA A 229 9.67 9.49 0.47
CA ALA A 229 10.57 10.62 0.20
C ALA A 229 10.71 10.89 -1.31
N CYS A 230 10.82 9.84 -2.13
CA CYS A 230 10.90 9.97 -3.58
C CYS A 230 9.58 10.41 -4.23
N THR A 231 8.42 9.96 -3.71
CA THR A 231 7.12 10.30 -4.30
C THR A 231 6.53 11.60 -3.78
N THR A 232 6.91 12.07 -2.59
CA THR A 232 6.41 13.33 -2.01
C THR A 232 6.58 14.55 -2.94
N PRO A 233 7.76 14.81 -3.57
CA PRO A 233 7.88 15.93 -4.50
C PRO A 233 7.02 15.76 -5.76
N PHE A 234 6.82 14.52 -6.22
CA PHE A 234 5.93 14.22 -7.35
C PHE A 234 4.46 14.46 -7.01
N ASP A 235 4.04 14.07 -5.81
CA ASP A 235 2.70 14.34 -5.27
C ASP A 235 2.46 15.85 -5.11
N VAL A 236 3.47 16.61 -4.67
CA VAL A 236 3.41 18.07 -4.58
C VAL A 236 3.34 18.72 -5.96
N ALA A 237 4.17 18.29 -6.92
CA ALA A 237 4.15 18.84 -8.28
C ALA A 237 2.79 18.61 -8.96
N LYS A 238 2.24 17.40 -8.86
CA LYS A 238 0.93 17.05 -9.40
C LYS A 238 -0.19 17.86 -8.74
N THR A 239 -0.19 18.00 -7.41
CA THR A 239 -1.22 18.79 -6.70
C THR A 239 -1.12 20.27 -7.06
N ARG A 240 0.09 20.82 -7.25
CA ARG A 240 0.29 22.20 -7.72
C ARG A 240 -0.23 22.41 -9.14
N ILE A 241 0.02 21.48 -10.07
CA ILE A 241 -0.49 21.57 -11.45
C ILE A 241 -2.02 21.43 -11.48
N MET A 242 -2.59 20.50 -10.70
CA MET A 242 -4.03 20.26 -10.63
C MET A 242 -4.80 21.42 -9.97
N LEU A 243 -4.18 22.12 -9.02
CA LEU A 243 -4.73 23.35 -8.42
C LEU A 243 -4.47 24.59 -9.27
N ALA A 244 -3.39 24.62 -10.06
CA ALA A 244 -3.08 25.73 -10.95
C ALA A 244 -4.13 25.90 -12.07
N GLN A 245 -4.84 24.84 -12.46
CA GLN A 245 -5.91 24.92 -13.46
C GLN A 245 -7.25 25.46 -12.93
N VAL A 246 -7.43 25.63 -11.61
CA VAL A 246 -8.68 26.19 -11.03
C VAL A 246 -8.59 27.72 -10.87
N CYS A 247 -7.48 28.34 -11.27
CA CYS A 247 -7.36 29.79 -11.37
C CYS A 247 -7.35 30.27 -12.84
N LEU A 248 -8.13 29.61 -13.72
CA LEU A 248 -8.63 30.22 -14.94
C LEU A 248 -10.03 30.76 -14.61
N CYS A 249 -10.06 31.96 -14.03
CA CYS A 249 -11.23 32.82 -14.14
C CYS A 249 -11.44 33.14 -15.62
N LEU A 250 -12.55 32.68 -16.19
CA LEU A 250 -13.44 33.42 -17.09
C LEU A 250 -14.80 32.72 -17.13
#